data_AF-A0A2K5U9Y3-F1
#
_entry.id   AF-A0A2K5U9Y3-F1
#
_cell.length_a   1.000
_cell.length_b   1.000
_cell.length_c   1.000
_cell.angle_alpha   90.00
_cell.angle_beta   90.00
_cell.angle_gamma   90.00
#
_symmetry.space_group_name_H-M   'P 1'
#
loop_
_entity.id
_entity.type
_entity.pdbx_description
1 polymer ?
#
loop_
_entity_poly.entity_id
_entity_poly.type
_entity_poly.pdbx_seq_one_letter_code
_entity_poly.pdbx_strand_id
1 'polypeptide(L)'
;MDPEVTLLLQCPGGGLPREQVQAELSPAHDRRPLPGGDEAITAIWETRLKAQPWLFNAPKFRLHSATLAPIGSRGPQLLLRLGLTSYRDFLGTNWSSSAAWLRQQGATNWGDTQAYLADPLGVGAALATADDFLVFLRRSRQVAEAPGLVDVPGGHPEPQVNLPLLTLSQPLLLGIARNETSAGRASAEFYVQCSLTSEQVRKHYLSGGPEAHESTGIIFVETQNVRRLQETEMWAELCPSAKGAIILYNRVQGSPTGAALGSPALLPPL
;
A
#
# COMPACT_ATOMS: atom_id res chain seq x y z
N MET A 1 -14.30 -7.71 -10.77
CA MET A 1 -13.22 -7.54 -9.78
C MET A 1 -11.95 -7.20 -10.54
N ASP A 2 -11.15 -6.26 -10.03
CA ASP A 2 -9.90 -5.86 -10.69
C ASP A 2 -8.84 -6.97 -10.48
N PRO A 3 -8.31 -7.60 -11.55
CA PRO A 3 -7.40 -8.73 -11.42
C PRO A 3 -6.01 -8.36 -10.89
N GLU A 4 -5.66 -7.07 -10.87
CA GLU A 4 -4.35 -6.60 -10.43
C GLU A 4 -4.25 -6.47 -8.90
N VAL A 5 -5.39 -6.50 -8.20
CA VAL A 5 -5.47 -6.23 -6.76
C VAL A 5 -6.32 -7.28 -6.05
N THR A 6 -5.75 -7.90 -5.01
CA THR A 6 -6.49 -8.79 -4.11
C THR A 6 -6.48 -8.22 -2.69
N LEU A 7 -7.60 -8.31 -1.97
CA LEU A 7 -7.64 -7.90 -0.56
C LEU A 7 -7.23 -9.09 0.31
N LEU A 8 -6.14 -8.93 1.06
CA LEU A 8 -5.71 -9.90 2.06
C LEU A 8 -6.48 -9.73 3.37
N LEU A 9 -6.81 -8.48 3.73
CA LEU A 9 -7.40 -8.12 5.00
C LEU A 9 -8.32 -6.91 4.83
N GLN A 10 -9.50 -6.96 5.44
CA GLN A 10 -10.38 -5.82 5.66
C GLN A 10 -10.62 -5.66 7.17
N CYS A 11 -10.29 -4.50 7.73
CA CYS A 11 -10.43 -4.26 9.16
C CYS A 11 -11.88 -3.99 9.56
N PRO A 12 -12.29 -4.39 10.78
CA PRO A 12 -13.61 -4.07 11.33
C PRO A 12 -13.67 -2.64 11.87
N GLY A 13 -14.88 -2.19 12.25
CA GLY A 13 -15.07 -1.02 13.12
C GLY A 13 -14.64 0.33 12.53
N GLY A 14 -14.58 0.46 11.20
CA GLY A 14 -14.07 1.67 10.54
C GLY A 14 -12.54 1.71 10.43
N GLY A 15 -11.84 0.67 10.87
CA GLY A 15 -10.38 0.60 10.85
C GLY A 15 -9.80 0.51 12.26
N LEU A 16 -8.62 -0.10 12.36
CA LEU A 16 -7.99 -0.37 13.65
C LEU A 16 -6.98 0.73 14.02
N PRO A 17 -7.06 1.31 15.23
CA PRO A 17 -6.02 2.19 15.74
C PRO A 17 -4.78 1.38 16.14
N ARG A 18 -3.64 2.05 16.30
CA ARG A 18 -2.34 1.44 16.60
C ARG A 18 -2.38 0.51 17.80
N GLU A 19 -3.09 0.89 18.86
CA GLU A 19 -3.13 0.18 20.14
C GLU A 19 -3.83 -1.18 20.04
N GLN A 20 -4.61 -1.42 18.97
CA GLN A 20 -5.30 -2.67 18.72
C GLN A 20 -4.54 -3.62 17.79
N VAL A 21 -3.34 -3.24 17.35
CA VAL A 21 -2.51 -4.03 16.43
C VAL A 21 -1.25 -4.51 17.15
N GLN A 22 -1.03 -5.82 17.16
CA GLN A 22 0.22 -6.44 17.59
C GLN A 22 1.06 -6.85 16.39
N ALA A 23 2.37 -6.82 16.56
CA ALA A 23 3.33 -7.29 15.58
C ALA A 23 4.27 -8.33 16.20
N GLU A 24 4.44 -9.46 15.51
CA GLU A 24 5.42 -10.50 15.81
C GLU A 24 6.50 -10.45 14.72
N LEU A 25 7.66 -9.89 15.07
CA LEU A 25 8.83 -9.88 14.21
C LEU A 25 9.70 -11.10 14.52
N SER A 26 9.88 -11.99 13.55
CA SER A 26 10.64 -13.23 13.74
C SER A 26 11.32 -13.69 12.45
N PRO A 27 12.56 -14.21 12.50
CA PRO A 27 13.20 -14.86 11.36
C PRO A 27 12.41 -16.06 10.81
N ALA A 28 11.50 -16.64 11.61
CA ALA A 28 10.57 -17.66 11.13
C ALA A 28 9.68 -17.14 9.98
N HIS A 29 9.47 -15.83 9.90
CA HIS A 29 8.68 -15.15 8.87
C HIS A 29 9.50 -14.61 7.70
N ASP A 30 10.80 -14.90 7.66
CA ASP A 30 11.68 -14.49 6.55
C ASP A 30 11.43 -15.35 5.31
N ARG A 31 11.83 -14.82 4.15
CA ARG A 31 11.85 -15.54 2.87
C ARG A 31 12.68 -16.82 3.01
N ARG A 32 12.23 -17.91 2.38
CA ARG A 32 13.02 -19.14 2.27
C ARG A 32 14.16 -18.96 1.24
N PRO A 33 15.36 -19.55 1.45
CA PRO A 33 16.40 -19.57 0.43
C PRO A 33 15.88 -20.15 -0.89
N LEU A 34 16.34 -19.63 -2.02
CA LEU A 34 15.91 -20.13 -3.33
C LEU A 34 16.37 -21.59 -3.54
N PRO A 35 15.62 -22.43 -4.28
CA PRO A 35 15.98 -23.84 -4.51
C PRO A 35 17.38 -24.06 -5.09
N GLY A 36 17.87 -23.12 -5.91
CA GLY A 36 19.20 -23.14 -6.52
C GLY A 36 20.23 -22.25 -5.82
N GLY A 37 19.91 -21.74 -4.63
CA GLY A 37 20.74 -20.79 -3.89
C GLY A 37 20.47 -19.32 -4.22
N ASP A 38 20.79 -18.44 -3.26
CA ASP A 38 20.55 -17.00 -3.36
C ASP A 38 21.62 -16.27 -4.20
N GLU A 39 22.59 -16.99 -4.78
CA GLU A 39 23.57 -16.48 -5.74
C GLU A 39 22.90 -15.84 -6.95
N ALA A 40 21.73 -16.34 -7.36
CA ALA A 40 20.92 -15.73 -8.40
C ALA A 40 20.51 -14.28 -8.07
N ILE A 41 20.14 -14.01 -6.81
CA ILE A 41 19.82 -12.66 -6.33
C ILE A 41 21.07 -11.79 -6.34
N THR A 42 22.22 -12.32 -5.91
CA THR A 42 23.52 -11.63 -6.00
C THR A 42 23.84 -11.24 -7.43
N ALA A 43 23.72 -12.15 -8.39
CA ALA A 43 24.06 -11.89 -9.79
C ALA A 43 23.19 -10.79 -10.42
N ILE A 44 21.89 -10.77 -10.10
CA ILE A 44 20.97 -9.70 -10.55
C ILE A 44 21.40 -8.35 -9.97
N TRP A 45 21.72 -8.30 -8.67
CA TRP A 45 22.15 -7.08 -7.99
C TRP A 45 23.47 -6.53 -8.53
N GLU A 46 24.48 -7.39 -8.70
CA GLU A 46 25.79 -7.02 -9.28
C GLU A 46 25.64 -6.47 -10.70
N THR A 47 24.80 -7.09 -11.52
CA THR A 47 24.50 -6.60 -12.87
C THR A 47 23.85 -5.22 -12.83
N ARG A 48 22.92 -5.00 -11.90
CA ARG A 48 22.26 -3.71 -11.72
C ARG A 48 23.24 -2.63 -11.25
N LEU A 49 24.10 -2.91 -10.28
CA LEU A 49 25.11 -1.96 -9.77
C LEU A 49 26.13 -1.57 -10.84
N LYS A 50 26.51 -2.49 -11.75
CA LYS A 50 27.38 -2.15 -12.89
C LYS A 50 26.75 -1.11 -13.81
N ALA A 51 25.43 -1.16 -14.01
CA ALA A 51 24.71 -0.19 -14.83
C ALA A 51 24.36 1.10 -14.07
N GLN A 52 24.10 1.00 -12.76
CA GLN A 52 23.63 2.09 -11.91
C GLN A 52 24.37 2.05 -10.55
N PRO A 53 25.65 2.46 -10.50
CA PRO A 53 26.50 2.31 -9.31
C PRO A 53 26.10 3.18 -8.12
N TRP A 54 25.19 4.13 -8.32
CA TRP A 54 24.64 4.98 -7.26
C TRP A 54 23.51 4.30 -6.47
N LEU A 55 23.02 3.13 -6.90
CA LEU A 55 22.01 2.39 -6.15
C LEU A 55 22.58 1.86 -4.84
N PHE A 56 21.76 1.86 -3.80
CA PHE A 56 22.09 1.29 -2.49
C PHE A 56 21.00 0.31 -2.05
N ASN A 57 21.38 -0.67 -1.23
CA ASN A 57 20.43 -1.59 -0.63
C ASN A 57 19.86 -0.99 0.66
N ALA A 58 18.63 -1.38 1.03
CA ALA A 58 17.99 -0.98 2.27
C ALA A 58 17.16 -2.14 2.85
N PRO A 59 17.16 -2.33 4.19
CA PRO A 59 16.30 -3.31 4.83
C PRO A 59 14.82 -2.90 4.72
N LYS A 60 13.94 -3.89 4.69
CA LYS A 60 12.47 -3.73 4.63
C LYS A 60 11.81 -4.78 5.53
N PHE A 61 10.61 -4.48 6.02
CA PHE A 61 9.77 -5.51 6.66
C PHE A 61 9.17 -6.42 5.59
N ARG A 62 9.11 -7.72 5.86
CA ARG A 62 8.40 -8.70 5.03
C ARG A 62 7.07 -9.04 5.68
N LEU A 63 5.97 -8.96 4.93
CA LEU A 63 4.69 -9.45 5.44
C LEU A 63 4.59 -10.96 5.19
N HIS A 64 4.50 -11.76 6.28
CA HIS A 64 4.22 -13.19 6.18
C HIS A 64 2.71 -13.45 6.21
N SER A 65 2.02 -12.93 7.22
CA SER A 65 0.57 -13.12 7.37
C SER A 65 -0.03 -12.07 8.30
N ALA A 66 -1.35 -11.90 8.20
CA ALA A 66 -2.13 -11.08 9.11
C ALA A 66 -3.34 -11.88 9.61
N THR A 67 -3.62 -11.86 10.91
CA THR A 67 -4.72 -12.62 11.51
C THR A 67 -5.58 -11.71 12.38
N LEU A 68 -6.86 -11.57 12.05
CA LEU A 68 -7.83 -10.87 12.89
C LEU A 68 -8.28 -11.74 14.06
N ALA A 69 -8.48 -11.09 15.20
CA ALA A 69 -9.23 -11.68 16.30
C ALA A 69 -10.72 -11.83 15.93
N PRO A 70 -11.47 -12.72 16.60
CA PRO A 70 -12.92 -12.81 16.44
C PRO A 70 -13.59 -11.44 16.67
N ILE A 71 -14.58 -11.12 15.84
CA ILE A 71 -15.30 -9.83 15.92
C ILE A 71 -15.97 -9.70 17.30
N GLY A 72 -15.78 -8.55 17.95
CA GLY A 72 -16.35 -8.27 19.28
C GLY A 72 -15.54 -8.81 20.47
N SER A 73 -14.39 -9.43 20.22
CA SER A 73 -13.45 -9.81 21.29
C SER A 73 -12.84 -8.58 21.98
N ARG A 74 -12.33 -8.78 23.21
CA ARG A 74 -11.57 -7.75 23.95
C ARG A 74 -10.07 -7.98 23.76
N GLY A 75 -9.31 -6.90 23.64
CA GLY A 75 -7.86 -6.93 23.53
C GLY A 75 -7.36 -6.57 22.13
N PRO A 76 -6.17 -7.03 21.73
CA PRO A 76 -5.63 -6.83 20.38
C PRO A 76 -6.54 -7.46 19.32
N GLN A 77 -6.88 -6.69 18.30
CA GLN A 77 -7.78 -7.11 17.23
C GLN A 77 -7.06 -7.68 16.01
N LEU A 78 -5.75 -7.44 15.88
CA LEU A 78 -4.96 -7.88 14.73
C LEU A 78 -3.55 -8.29 15.18
N LEU A 79 -3.10 -9.44 14.70
CA LEU A 79 -1.69 -9.87 14.77
C LEU A 79 -1.06 -9.83 13.38
N LEU A 80 -0.03 -9.01 13.22
CA LEU A 80 0.84 -8.97 12.04
C LEU A 80 2.07 -9.85 12.27
N ARG A 81 2.29 -10.84 11.41
CA ARG A 81 3.51 -11.65 11.41
C ARG A 81 4.47 -11.11 10.37
N LEU A 82 5.60 -10.61 10.86
CA LEU A 82 6.59 -9.90 10.06
C LEU A 82 7.94 -10.62 10.11
N GLY A 83 8.62 -10.63 8.97
CA GLY A 83 10.03 -10.95 8.84
C GLY A 83 10.83 -9.73 8.38
N LEU A 84 12.07 -9.95 7.98
CA LEU A 84 12.93 -8.97 7.34
C LEU A 84 13.27 -9.39 5.91
N THR A 85 13.43 -8.39 5.05
CA THR A 85 13.88 -8.53 3.67
C THR A 85 14.67 -7.28 3.25
N SER A 86 14.98 -7.14 1.97
CA SER A 86 15.73 -5.99 1.46
C SER A 86 15.30 -5.57 0.05
N TYR A 87 15.68 -4.36 -0.35
CA TYR A 87 15.47 -3.88 -1.72
C TYR A 87 16.17 -4.79 -2.76
N ARG A 88 17.38 -5.27 -2.44
CA ARG A 88 18.11 -6.26 -3.25
C ARG A 88 17.31 -7.54 -3.46
N ASP A 89 16.76 -8.10 -2.39
CA ASP A 89 15.98 -9.34 -2.45
C ASP A 89 14.71 -9.14 -3.27
N PHE A 90 14.02 -8.00 -3.10
CA PHE A 90 12.86 -7.63 -3.93
C PHE A 90 13.19 -7.62 -5.42
N LEU A 91 14.30 -7.00 -5.82
CA LEU A 91 14.74 -6.97 -7.22
C LEU A 91 15.07 -8.37 -7.75
N GLY A 92 15.64 -9.23 -6.91
CA GLY A 92 16.00 -10.60 -7.27
C GLY A 92 14.84 -11.59 -7.31
N THR A 93 13.71 -11.28 -6.65
CA THR A 93 12.55 -12.19 -6.55
C THR A 93 11.29 -11.61 -7.17
N ASN A 94 10.67 -10.60 -6.56
CA ASN A 94 9.35 -10.09 -6.99
C ASN A 94 9.44 -9.36 -8.32
N TRP A 95 10.53 -8.63 -8.55
CA TRP A 95 10.78 -7.89 -9.80
C TRP A 95 11.51 -8.72 -10.87
N SER A 96 11.81 -9.99 -10.57
CA SER A 96 12.43 -10.91 -11.53
C SER A 96 11.43 -11.35 -12.60
N SER A 97 11.89 -11.52 -13.83
CA SER A 97 11.09 -12.15 -14.89
C SER A 97 10.67 -13.59 -14.54
N SER A 98 11.36 -14.23 -13.59
CA SER A 98 11.05 -15.58 -13.09
C SER A 98 10.13 -15.59 -11.86
N ALA A 99 9.53 -14.46 -11.46
CA ALA A 99 8.69 -14.38 -10.26
C ALA A 99 7.51 -15.38 -10.28
N ALA A 100 6.87 -15.59 -11.43
CA ALA A 100 5.78 -16.55 -11.56
C ALA A 100 6.24 -18.00 -11.31
N TRP A 101 7.44 -18.36 -11.78
CA TRP A 101 8.05 -19.66 -11.51
C TRP A 101 8.37 -19.82 -10.02
N LEU A 102 8.89 -18.77 -9.36
CA LEU A 102 9.12 -18.79 -7.91
C LEU A 102 7.82 -19.02 -7.14
N ARG A 103 6.70 -18.40 -7.55
CA ARG A 103 5.39 -18.63 -6.93
C ARG A 103 4.95 -20.08 -7.07
N GLN A 104 5.11 -20.66 -8.26
CA GLN A 104 4.80 -22.07 -8.51
C GLN A 104 5.65 -23.01 -7.64
N GLN A 105 6.96 -22.78 -7.56
CA GLN A 105 7.86 -23.57 -6.72
C GLN A 105 7.54 -23.42 -5.23
N GLY A 106 7.17 -22.21 -4.78
CA GLY A 106 6.75 -21.96 -3.41
C GLY A 106 5.53 -22.79 -3.04
N ALA A 107 4.52 -22.81 -3.92
CA ALA A 107 3.34 -23.64 -3.74
C ALA A 107 3.69 -25.14 -3.67
N THR A 108 4.57 -25.64 -4.55
CA THR A 108 4.98 -27.05 -4.56
C THR A 108 5.76 -27.45 -3.30
N ASN A 109 6.72 -26.64 -2.87
CA ASN A 109 7.66 -27.04 -1.82
C ASN A 109 7.17 -26.69 -0.40
N TRP A 110 6.32 -25.67 -0.27
CA TRP A 110 5.90 -25.12 1.02
C TRP A 110 4.39 -24.95 1.17
N GLY A 111 3.60 -25.18 0.12
CA GLY A 111 2.18 -24.83 0.13
C GLY A 111 1.93 -23.32 0.22
N ASP A 112 2.93 -22.49 -0.08
CA ASP A 112 2.88 -21.03 0.02
C ASP A 112 3.48 -20.39 -1.23
N THR A 113 2.66 -19.71 -2.03
CA THR A 113 3.10 -19.04 -3.25
C THR A 113 4.11 -17.92 -2.99
N GLN A 114 4.19 -17.41 -1.76
CA GLN A 114 5.07 -16.30 -1.39
C GLN A 114 6.37 -16.77 -0.70
N ALA A 115 6.57 -18.08 -0.50
CA ALA A 115 7.67 -18.62 0.30
C ALA A 115 9.06 -18.15 -0.17
N TYR A 116 9.26 -18.05 -1.49
CA TYR A 116 10.51 -17.62 -2.13
C TYR A 116 10.51 -16.14 -2.54
N LEU A 117 9.50 -15.37 -2.15
CA LEU A 117 9.39 -13.95 -2.49
C LEU A 117 9.78 -13.07 -1.30
N ALA A 118 10.47 -11.98 -1.59
CA ALA A 118 10.90 -10.97 -0.64
C ALA A 118 9.69 -10.32 0.07
N ASP A 119 8.64 -10.01 -0.70
CA ASP A 119 7.38 -9.43 -0.22
C ASP A 119 7.57 -8.25 0.76
N PRO A 120 8.30 -7.19 0.36
CA PRO A 120 8.44 -6.00 1.18
C PRO A 120 7.07 -5.38 1.42
N LEU A 121 6.75 -5.11 2.69
CA LEU A 121 5.51 -4.48 3.12
C LEU A 121 5.55 -2.98 2.78
N GLY A 122 4.66 -2.56 1.88
CA GLY A 122 4.39 -1.15 1.61
C GLY A 122 3.40 -0.54 2.61
N VAL A 123 3.31 0.79 2.61
CA VAL A 123 2.24 1.53 3.27
C VAL A 123 1.64 2.56 2.32
N GLY A 124 0.33 2.74 2.38
CA GLY A 124 -0.40 3.78 1.63
C GLY A 124 -1.49 4.42 2.51
N ALA A 125 -1.91 5.63 2.15
CA ALA A 125 -2.90 6.38 2.91
C ALA A 125 -4.00 6.98 2.01
N ALA A 126 -5.24 6.64 2.31
CA ALA A 126 -6.40 7.46 1.94
C ALA A 126 -6.41 8.72 2.81
N LEU A 127 -5.70 9.76 2.36
CA LEU A 127 -5.57 11.04 3.05
C LEU A 127 -6.74 11.95 2.70
N ALA A 128 -7.60 12.22 3.69
CA ALA A 128 -8.75 13.12 3.55
C ALA A 128 -8.41 14.55 4.00
N THR A 129 -8.90 15.55 3.28
CA THR A 129 -8.80 16.97 3.64
C THR A 129 -10.00 17.43 4.46
N ALA A 130 -9.92 18.63 5.06
CA ALA A 130 -11.00 19.20 5.87
C ALA A 130 -12.26 19.59 5.06
N ASP A 131 -12.13 19.69 3.73
CA ASP A 131 -13.18 19.99 2.75
C ASP A 131 -13.58 18.74 1.94
N ASP A 132 -13.40 17.54 2.52
CA ASP A 132 -13.92 16.27 2.00
C ASP A 132 -13.38 15.82 0.63
N PHE A 133 -12.08 16.04 0.38
CA PHE A 133 -11.36 15.46 -0.76
C PHE A 133 -10.38 14.38 -0.31
N LEU A 134 -10.15 13.37 -1.15
CA LEU A 134 -8.98 12.49 -1.05
C LEU A 134 -7.82 13.02 -1.90
N VAL A 135 -6.62 12.93 -1.36
CA VAL A 135 -5.36 13.35 -2.00
C VAL A 135 -4.75 12.21 -2.81
N PHE A 136 -4.36 12.50 -4.04
CA PHE A 136 -3.65 11.63 -4.95
C PHE A 136 -2.39 12.31 -5.50
N LEU A 137 -1.42 11.52 -5.97
CA LEU A 137 -0.15 11.98 -6.51
C LEU A 137 0.08 11.40 -7.90
N ARG A 138 0.64 12.19 -8.82
CA ARG A 138 1.08 11.70 -10.13
C ARG A 138 2.53 11.23 -10.05
N ARG A 139 2.81 9.98 -10.39
CA ARG A 139 4.18 9.46 -10.45
C ARG A 139 4.93 10.02 -11.67
N SER A 140 6.25 10.15 -11.56
CA SER A 140 7.10 10.46 -12.71
C SER A 140 7.01 9.37 -13.79
N ARG A 141 7.22 9.71 -15.06
CA ARG A 141 7.30 8.74 -16.16
C ARG A 141 8.66 8.03 -16.24
N GLN A 142 9.61 8.43 -15.41
CA GLN A 142 11.01 7.99 -15.47
C GLN A 142 11.39 7.01 -14.35
N VAL A 143 10.45 6.67 -13.46
CA VAL A 143 10.67 5.70 -12.38
C VAL A 143 10.50 4.26 -12.89
N ALA A 144 11.12 3.31 -12.20
CA ALA A 144 11.06 1.89 -12.58
C ALA A 144 9.68 1.25 -12.31
N GLU A 145 9.01 1.62 -11.22
CA GLU A 145 7.72 1.06 -10.82
C GLU A 145 6.57 2.02 -11.10
N ALA A 146 5.55 1.53 -11.82
CA ALA A 146 4.31 2.25 -12.14
C ALA A 146 4.54 3.66 -12.75
N PRO A 147 5.34 3.79 -13.84
CA PRO A 147 5.69 5.09 -14.40
C PRO A 147 4.44 5.83 -14.91
N GLY A 148 4.27 7.09 -14.49
CA GLY A 148 3.18 7.97 -14.93
C GLY A 148 1.80 7.67 -14.34
N LEU A 149 1.66 6.62 -13.53
CA LEU A 149 0.39 6.27 -12.89
C LEU A 149 0.05 7.22 -11.74
N VAL A 150 -1.22 7.23 -11.35
CA VAL A 150 -1.72 7.88 -10.14
C VAL A 150 -1.48 6.97 -8.94
N ASP A 151 -1.00 7.56 -7.85
CA ASP A 151 -0.74 6.91 -6.58
C ASP A 151 -1.44 7.65 -5.43
N VAL A 152 -1.46 7.05 -4.25
CA VAL A 152 -1.80 7.72 -2.99
C VAL A 152 -0.51 8.07 -2.22
N PRO A 153 -0.53 9.00 -1.26
CA PRO A 153 0.60 9.17 -0.35
C PRO A 153 0.97 7.85 0.32
N GLY A 154 2.24 7.49 0.24
CA GLY A 154 2.71 6.19 0.71
C GLY A 154 4.19 5.99 0.42
N GLY A 155 4.63 4.76 0.60
CA GLY A 155 6.00 4.37 0.31
C GLY A 155 6.42 3.13 1.07
N HIS A 156 7.72 2.98 1.20
CA HIS A 156 8.32 2.05 2.14
C HIS A 156 8.93 2.92 3.25
N PRO A 157 8.39 2.81 4.47
CA PRO A 157 8.14 3.88 5.47
C PRO A 157 8.91 5.21 5.34
N GLU A 158 8.54 6.06 4.35
CA GLU A 158 8.86 7.51 4.31
C GLU A 158 7.80 8.25 3.44
N PRO A 159 6.77 8.91 3.99
CA PRO A 159 5.80 9.70 3.22
C PRO A 159 6.25 11.16 3.00
N GLN A 160 6.03 11.73 1.82
CA GLN A 160 6.43 13.11 1.47
C GLN A 160 5.30 13.90 0.77
N VAL A 161 4.50 14.67 1.54
CA VAL A 161 3.51 15.65 1.01
C VAL A 161 3.75 17.06 1.57
N ASN A 162 4.85 17.26 2.32
CA ASN A 162 5.23 18.53 2.92
C ASN A 162 4.15 19.17 3.84
N LEU A 163 3.37 18.33 4.53
CA LEU A 163 2.34 18.78 5.49
C LEU A 163 2.92 18.83 6.91
N PRO A 164 2.56 19.83 7.74
CA PRO A 164 2.95 19.83 9.15
C PRO A 164 2.36 18.63 9.89
N LEU A 165 3.17 17.92 10.67
CA LEU A 165 2.71 16.71 11.37
C LEU A 165 1.49 16.95 12.27
N LEU A 166 1.37 18.14 12.86
CA LEU A 166 0.26 18.53 13.73
C LEU A 166 -1.09 18.66 13.02
N THR A 167 -1.12 18.73 11.68
CA THR A 167 -2.37 18.79 10.93
C THR A 167 -2.93 17.40 10.61
N LEU A 168 -2.21 16.32 10.95
CA LEU A 168 -2.57 14.95 10.62
C LEU A 168 -3.12 14.21 11.84
N SER A 169 -4.25 13.51 11.67
CA SER A 169 -4.78 12.61 12.68
C SER A 169 -3.89 11.40 12.90
N GLN A 170 -4.09 10.69 14.01
CA GLN A 170 -3.53 9.35 14.15
C GLN A 170 -4.12 8.44 13.05
N PRO A 171 -3.29 7.63 12.36
CA PRO A 171 -3.77 6.75 11.29
C PRO A 171 -4.66 5.61 11.82
N LEU A 172 -5.64 5.22 11.01
CA LEU A 172 -6.43 4.00 11.20
C LEU A 172 -6.08 2.99 10.10
N LEU A 173 -5.74 1.76 10.46
CA LEU A 173 -5.50 0.70 9.49
C LEU A 173 -6.83 0.24 8.90
N LEU A 174 -7.01 0.41 7.59
CA LEU A 174 -8.21 -0.04 6.86
C LEU A 174 -8.10 -1.51 6.47
N GLY A 175 -6.90 -1.98 6.12
CA GLY A 175 -6.69 -3.33 5.66
C GLY A 175 -5.36 -3.53 4.96
N ILE A 176 -5.24 -4.65 4.26
CA ILE A 176 -4.04 -5.00 3.48
C ILE A 176 -4.48 -5.45 2.10
N ALA A 177 -3.87 -4.86 1.06
CA ALA A 177 -4.07 -5.23 -0.32
C ALA A 177 -2.77 -5.80 -0.93
N ARG A 178 -2.89 -6.68 -1.91
CA ARG A 178 -1.77 -7.25 -2.67
C ARG A 178 -1.79 -6.73 -4.09
N ASN A 179 -0.60 -6.41 -4.61
CA ASN A 179 -0.37 -6.06 -5.99
C ASN A 179 0.05 -7.32 -6.78
N GLU A 180 -0.87 -7.90 -7.54
CA GLU A 180 -0.61 -9.12 -8.34
C GLU A 180 0.33 -8.86 -9.52
N THR A 181 0.42 -7.62 -10.02
CA THR A 181 1.39 -7.24 -11.07
C THR A 181 2.84 -7.25 -10.56
N SER A 182 3.04 -7.20 -9.24
CA SER A 182 4.34 -7.28 -8.57
C SER A 182 4.45 -8.56 -7.72
N ALA A 183 4.00 -9.67 -8.31
CA ALA A 183 4.05 -11.01 -7.74
C ALA A 183 3.37 -11.17 -6.36
N GLY A 184 2.36 -10.35 -6.08
CA GLY A 184 1.55 -10.45 -4.86
C GLY A 184 2.11 -9.68 -3.65
N ARG A 185 3.09 -8.78 -3.85
CA ARG A 185 3.61 -7.93 -2.74
C ARG A 185 2.47 -7.15 -2.09
N ALA A 186 2.50 -7.00 -0.77
CA ALA A 186 1.42 -6.41 -0.01
C ALA A 186 1.71 -4.98 0.45
N SER A 187 0.65 -4.19 0.60
CA SER A 187 0.66 -2.86 1.23
C SER A 187 -0.39 -2.78 2.32
N ALA A 188 -0.03 -2.22 3.47
CA ALA A 188 -0.97 -1.85 4.52
C ALA A 188 -1.56 -0.47 4.21
N GLU A 189 -2.89 -0.39 4.13
CA GLU A 189 -3.60 0.82 3.71
C GLU A 189 -4.28 1.49 4.90
N PHE A 190 -4.02 2.79 5.05
CA PHE A 190 -4.46 3.57 6.19
C PHE A 190 -5.45 4.67 5.77
N TYR A 191 -6.26 5.12 6.73
CA TYR A 191 -6.99 6.39 6.64
C TYR A 191 -6.32 7.41 7.56
N VAL A 192 -6.15 8.63 7.04
CA VAL A 192 -5.60 9.78 7.78
C VAL A 192 -6.45 11.00 7.46
N GLN A 193 -6.91 11.71 8.48
CA GLN A 193 -7.61 12.99 8.32
C GLN A 193 -6.62 14.14 8.46
N CYS A 194 -6.67 15.09 7.54
CA CYS A 194 -5.95 16.35 7.59
C CYS A 194 -6.90 17.48 8.02
N SER A 195 -6.43 18.38 8.88
CA SER A 195 -7.18 19.58 9.29
C SER A 195 -7.12 20.72 8.26
N LEU A 196 -6.33 20.56 7.19
CA LEU A 196 -6.20 21.55 6.11
C LEU A 196 -7.15 21.23 4.95
N THR A 197 -7.59 22.28 4.26
CA THR A 197 -8.39 22.16 3.02
C THR A 197 -7.52 21.69 1.84
N SER A 198 -8.13 21.23 0.76
CA SER A 198 -7.47 20.85 -0.49
C SER A 198 -6.60 21.99 -1.06
N GLU A 199 -7.06 23.24 -0.98
CA GLU A 199 -6.29 24.42 -1.39
C GLU A 199 -5.02 24.60 -0.54
N GLN A 200 -5.15 24.49 0.78
CA GLN A 200 -4.02 24.62 1.70
C GLN A 200 -3.01 23.48 1.52
N VAL A 201 -3.48 22.23 1.38
CA VAL A 201 -2.63 21.07 1.07
C VAL A 201 -1.88 21.29 -0.24
N ARG A 202 -2.55 21.76 -1.30
CA ARG A 202 -1.91 22.10 -2.57
C ARG A 202 -0.83 23.16 -2.39
N LYS A 203 -1.09 24.21 -1.61
CA LYS A 203 -0.12 25.28 -1.33
C LYS A 203 1.11 24.74 -0.62
N HIS A 204 0.94 23.88 0.40
CA HIS A 204 2.04 23.24 1.11
C HIS A 204 2.89 22.37 0.18
N TYR A 205 2.26 21.52 -0.63
CA TYR A 205 2.94 20.72 -1.66
C TYR A 205 3.74 21.61 -2.61
N LEU A 206 3.13 22.61 -3.24
CA LEU A 206 3.84 23.46 -4.21
C LEU A 206 4.96 24.30 -3.59
N SER A 207 4.84 24.67 -2.31
CA SER A 207 5.85 25.49 -1.62
C SER A 207 7.20 24.79 -1.42
N GLY A 208 7.25 23.45 -1.46
CA GLY A 208 8.51 22.71 -1.38
C GLY A 208 9.35 22.82 -2.65
N GLY A 209 8.75 23.18 -3.78
CA GLY A 209 9.42 23.18 -5.09
C GLY A 209 9.63 21.77 -5.67
N PRO A 210 10.23 21.66 -6.87
CA PRO A 210 10.35 20.38 -7.58
C PRO A 210 11.19 19.31 -6.87
N GLU A 211 12.22 19.71 -6.13
CA GLU A 211 13.15 18.80 -5.46
C GLU A 211 12.62 18.23 -4.12
N ALA A 212 11.49 18.73 -3.62
CA ALA A 212 10.92 18.31 -2.35
C ALA A 212 9.99 17.09 -2.45
N HIS A 213 9.69 16.61 -3.66
CA HIS A 213 8.75 15.51 -3.88
C HIS A 213 9.17 14.67 -5.09
N GLU A 214 9.03 13.34 -4.99
CA GLU A 214 9.21 12.42 -6.13
C GLU A 214 8.08 12.56 -7.17
N SER A 215 6.87 12.92 -6.72
CA SER A 215 5.69 13.07 -7.57
C SER A 215 5.74 14.33 -8.43
N THR A 216 5.16 14.25 -9.63
CA THR A 216 5.12 15.35 -10.61
C THR A 216 3.85 16.19 -10.51
N GLY A 217 2.91 15.82 -9.65
CA GLY A 217 1.68 16.57 -9.44
C GLY A 217 0.83 16.03 -8.31
N ILE A 218 -0.10 16.86 -7.85
CA ILE A 218 -1.07 16.56 -6.79
C ILE A 218 -2.49 16.72 -7.33
N ILE A 219 -3.35 15.74 -7.03
CA ILE A 219 -4.74 15.62 -7.52
C ILE A 219 -5.65 15.48 -6.30
N PHE A 220 -6.86 16.01 -6.39
CA PHE A 220 -7.88 15.94 -5.34
C PHE A 220 -9.18 15.43 -5.96
N VAL A 221 -9.82 14.46 -5.32
CA VAL A 221 -11.12 13.93 -5.74
C VAL A 221 -12.07 13.95 -4.55
N GLU A 222 -13.24 14.56 -4.71
CA GLU A 222 -14.27 14.60 -3.67
C GLU A 222 -14.62 13.18 -3.20
N THR A 223 -14.74 12.99 -1.90
CA THR A 223 -15.06 11.69 -1.30
C THR A 223 -16.37 11.10 -1.84
N GLN A 224 -17.32 11.93 -2.26
CA GLN A 224 -18.56 11.50 -2.93
C GLN A 224 -18.27 10.81 -4.26
N ASN A 225 -17.36 11.37 -5.07
CA ASN A 225 -16.98 10.83 -6.37
C ASN A 225 -16.06 9.59 -6.24
N VAL A 226 -15.30 9.49 -5.16
CA VAL A 226 -14.46 8.31 -4.86
C VAL A 226 -15.29 7.02 -4.78
N ARG A 227 -16.56 7.09 -4.39
CA ARG A 227 -17.48 5.92 -4.35
C ARG A 227 -17.61 5.22 -5.70
N ARG A 228 -17.58 5.98 -6.80
CA ARG A 228 -17.72 5.48 -8.18
C ARG A 228 -16.42 5.57 -8.97
N LEU A 229 -15.28 5.73 -8.30
CA LEU A 229 -13.99 5.91 -8.97
C LEU A 229 -13.66 4.76 -9.94
N GLN A 230 -14.07 3.54 -9.61
CA GLN A 230 -13.89 2.33 -10.44
C GLN A 230 -14.59 2.40 -11.80
N GLU A 231 -15.59 3.26 -11.93
CA GLU A 231 -16.36 3.45 -13.17
C GLU A 231 -15.79 4.59 -14.03
N THR A 232 -14.77 5.30 -13.53
CA THR A 232 -14.16 6.44 -14.22
C THR A 232 -12.88 6.05 -14.97
N GLU A 233 -12.48 6.85 -15.94
CA GLU A 233 -11.22 6.67 -16.67
C GLU A 233 -9.99 6.73 -15.74
N MET A 234 -10.08 7.48 -14.64
CA MET A 234 -9.02 7.56 -13.63
C MET A 234 -8.68 6.19 -13.02
N TRP A 235 -9.60 5.23 -13.00
CA TRP A 235 -9.34 3.89 -12.48
C TRP A 235 -8.24 3.15 -13.26
N ALA A 236 -8.22 3.34 -14.58
CA ALA A 236 -7.20 2.74 -15.45
C ALA A 236 -5.81 3.39 -15.25
N GLU A 237 -5.76 4.60 -14.69
CA GLU A 237 -4.53 5.32 -14.40
C GLU A 237 -3.99 5.08 -12.99
N LEU A 238 -4.76 4.46 -12.09
CA LEU A 238 -4.30 4.17 -10.72
C LEU A 238 -3.34 2.99 -10.69
N CYS A 239 -2.26 3.12 -9.91
CA CYS A 239 -1.40 1.99 -9.61
C CYS A 239 -2.14 0.97 -8.70
N PRO A 240 -1.76 -0.32 -8.71
CA PRO A 240 -2.47 -1.36 -7.96
C PRO A 240 -2.57 -1.10 -6.44
N SER A 241 -1.53 -0.55 -5.80
CA SER A 241 -1.60 -0.19 -4.37
C SER A 241 -2.62 0.90 -4.09
N ALA A 242 -2.67 1.95 -4.93
CA ALA A 242 -3.65 3.02 -4.80
C ALA A 242 -5.09 2.52 -5.02
N LYS A 243 -5.30 1.62 -6.00
CA LYS A 243 -6.59 0.91 -6.16
C LYS A 243 -6.98 0.18 -4.87
N GLY A 244 -6.04 -0.53 -4.24
CA GLY A 244 -6.23 -1.20 -2.94
C GLY A 244 -6.67 -0.25 -1.83
N ALA A 245 -5.99 0.90 -1.70
CA ALA A 245 -6.34 1.93 -0.72
C ALA A 245 -7.77 2.46 -0.92
N ILE A 246 -8.17 2.75 -2.16
CA ILE A 246 -9.52 3.26 -2.48
C ILE A 246 -10.60 2.20 -2.26
N ILE A 247 -10.35 0.95 -2.63
CA ILE A 247 -11.28 -0.17 -2.36
C ILE A 247 -11.52 -0.29 -0.85
N LEU A 248 -10.44 -0.29 -0.05
CA LEU A 248 -10.54 -0.40 1.40
C LEU A 248 -11.22 0.84 2.02
N TYR A 249 -10.91 2.04 1.54
CA TYR A 249 -11.59 3.27 1.97
C TYR A 249 -13.11 3.18 1.75
N ASN A 250 -13.56 2.82 0.55
CA ASN A 250 -15.00 2.71 0.26
C ASN A 250 -15.71 1.65 1.12
N ARG A 251 -15.04 0.53 1.41
CA ARG A 251 -15.61 -0.57 2.21
C ARG A 251 -15.59 -0.32 3.71
N VAL A 252 -14.59 0.38 4.21
CA VAL A 252 -14.33 0.50 5.66
C VAL A 252 -14.78 1.86 6.21
N GLN A 253 -14.58 2.94 5.46
CA GLN A 253 -14.98 4.30 5.84
C GLN A 253 -16.25 4.76 5.09
N GLY A 254 -16.35 4.43 3.80
CA GLY A 254 -17.41 4.95 2.93
C GLY A 254 -18.78 4.28 3.03
N SER A 255 -18.89 3.15 3.75
CA SER A 255 -20.13 2.36 3.87
C SER A 255 -20.78 2.59 5.25
N PRO A 256 -21.75 3.50 5.39
CA PRO A 256 -22.36 3.78 6.68
C PRO A 256 -23.17 2.58 7.17
N THR A 257 -22.93 2.18 8.42
CA THR A 257 -23.69 1.12 9.09
C THR A 257 -24.86 1.66 9.92
N GLY A 258 -25.04 2.99 9.99
CA GLY A 258 -26.08 3.66 10.77
C GLY A 258 -27.24 4.20 9.92
N ALA A 259 -28.47 4.06 10.41
CA ALA A 259 -29.71 4.42 9.72
C ALA A 259 -29.78 5.89 9.25
N ALA A 260 -29.10 6.82 9.91
CA ALA A 260 -29.08 8.24 9.55
C ALA A 260 -28.28 8.51 8.26
N LEU A 261 -27.15 7.83 8.06
CA LEU A 261 -26.26 8.04 6.90
C LEU A 261 -26.64 7.15 5.70
N GLY A 262 -27.45 6.10 5.91
CA GLY A 262 -28.00 5.24 4.86
C GLY A 262 -29.30 5.75 4.23
N SER A 263 -29.76 6.95 4.58
CA SER A 263 -30.97 7.54 3.99
C SER A 263 -30.76 7.81 2.49
N PRO A 264 -31.76 7.57 1.61
CA PRO A 264 -31.62 7.74 0.15
C PRO A 264 -31.17 9.14 -0.30
N ALA A 265 -31.36 10.16 0.53
CA ALA A 265 -30.90 11.52 0.28
C ALA A 265 -29.38 11.72 0.48
N LEU A 266 -28.73 10.88 1.32
CA LEU A 266 -27.29 10.92 1.63
C LEU A 266 -26.52 9.75 0.99
N LEU A 267 -27.24 8.69 0.60
CA LEU A 267 -26.76 7.59 -0.24
C LEU A 267 -27.72 7.41 -1.41
N PRO A 268 -27.49 8.07 -2.55
CA PRO A 268 -28.28 7.84 -3.75
C PRO A 268 -28.21 6.35 -4.13
N PRO A 269 -29.36 5.68 -4.37
CA PRO A 269 -29.34 4.31 -4.87
C PRO A 269 -28.66 4.25 -6.25
N LEU A 270 -27.97 3.13 -6.49
CA LEU A 270 -27.29 2.82 -7.76
C LEU A 270 -28.26 2.82 -8.94
#